data_AF-A0A6B0V2V0-F1
#
_entry.id   AF-A0A6B0V2V0-F1
#
_cell.length_a   1.000
_cell.length_b   1.000
_cell.length_c   1.000
_cell.angle_alpha   90.00
_cell.angle_beta   90.00
_cell.angle_gamma   90.00
#
_symmetry.space_group_name_H-M   'P 1'
#
loop_
_entity.id
_entity.type
_entity.pdbx_description
1 polymer ?
#
loop_
_entity_poly.entity_id
_entity_poly.type
_entity_poly.pdbx_seq_one_letter_code
_entity_poly.pdbx_strand_id
1 'polypeptide(L)'
;NIINCPLLSVTSYKYLGVHLTNDLSWNLHVEYVTNSANRLLGNLKRNLSLTPVSLKLLIYKTLVRTKLEYAASIWDPGITLSSAVESIQNRSARFILSKYHRTSSVTSMKASLSLPNLSLRRKISRLCLFQKIFHSNPTLRQTLFLEPSYISLRTNHHLKVGVPQCNTSSFNASFLPQTSIDWNRLPAPIVSITDATDSKIAITKFFDVQ
;
A
#
# COMPACT_ATOMS: atom_id res chain seq x y z
N ASN A 1 -1.74 7.07 31.96
CA ASN A 1 -0.88 7.84 32.87
C ASN A 1 0.53 7.27 32.88
N ILE A 2 1.32 7.53 31.84
CA ILE A 2 2.76 7.24 31.87
C ILE A 2 3.44 8.55 32.29
N ILE A 3 3.59 8.71 33.61
CA ILE A 3 4.39 9.72 34.31
C ILE A 3 3.85 11.15 34.19
N ASN A 4 3.83 11.91 35.30
CA ASN A 4 3.36 13.29 35.45
C ASN A 4 4.12 14.35 34.61
N CYS A 5 4.69 13.99 33.46
CA CYS A 5 5.30 14.93 32.52
C CYS A 5 4.28 15.31 31.43
N PRO A 6 3.98 16.61 31.23
CA PRO A 6 3.12 17.04 30.14
C PRO A 6 3.76 16.67 28.80
N LEU A 7 3.04 15.92 27.97
CA LEU A 7 3.48 15.59 26.62
C LEU A 7 3.41 16.84 25.75
N LEU A 8 4.55 17.23 25.16
CA LEU A 8 4.59 18.32 24.20
C LEU A 8 3.84 17.91 22.93
N SER A 9 2.91 18.76 22.51
CA SER A 9 2.25 18.60 21.21
C SER A 9 3.24 18.92 20.11
N VAL A 10 3.46 17.95 19.21
CA VAL A 10 4.35 18.10 18.05
C VAL A 10 3.51 18.03 16.77
N THR A 11 3.93 18.78 15.75
CA THR A 11 3.27 18.77 14.44
C THR A 11 3.54 17.49 13.66
N SER A 12 4.68 16.85 13.89
CA SER A 12 5.02 15.55 13.33
C SER A 12 5.87 14.71 14.28
N TYR A 13 5.72 13.39 14.21
CA TYR A 13 6.49 12.44 14.99
C TYR A 13 6.83 11.20 14.15
N LYS A 14 8.08 10.74 14.24
CA LYS A 14 8.53 9.54 13.53
C LYS A 14 8.39 8.32 14.44
N TYR A 15 7.50 7.40 14.08
CA TYR A 15 7.27 6.15 14.81
C TYR A 15 7.52 4.95 13.91
N LEU A 16 8.45 4.07 14.30
CA LEU A 16 8.83 2.87 13.54
C LEU A 16 9.11 3.16 12.06
N GLY A 17 9.76 4.29 11.74
CA GLY A 17 10.07 4.66 10.36
C GLY A 17 8.92 5.27 9.55
N VAL A 18 7.73 5.43 10.13
CA VAL A 18 6.59 6.15 9.55
C VAL A 18 6.47 7.52 10.21
N HIS A 19 6.26 8.56 9.39
CA HIS A 19 5.99 9.90 9.91
C HIS A 19 4.48 10.10 10.08
N LEU A 20 4.07 10.40 11.31
CA LEU A 20 2.70 10.76 11.67
C LEU A 20 2.64 12.28 11.86
N THR A 21 1.62 12.91 11.32
CA THR A 21 1.37 14.35 11.45
C THR A 21 0.07 14.60 12.20
N ASN A 22 -0.05 15.76 12.84
CA ASN A 22 -1.24 16.14 13.60
C ASN A 22 -2.50 16.32 12.72
N ASP A 23 -2.33 16.61 11.43
CA ASP A 23 -3.39 16.73 10.42
C ASP A 23 -3.73 15.40 9.73
N LEU A 24 -3.09 14.29 10.15
CA LEU A 24 -3.19 12.95 9.56
C LEU A 24 -2.84 12.88 8.06
N SER A 25 -2.14 13.89 7.55
CA SER A 25 -1.68 13.93 6.17
C SER A 25 -0.48 13.03 5.93
N TRP A 26 -0.53 12.26 4.84
CA TRP A 26 0.62 11.46 4.40
C TRP A 26 1.65 12.25 3.58
N ASN A 27 1.47 13.56 3.40
CA ASN A 27 2.38 14.40 2.59
C ASN A 27 3.84 14.25 3.02
N LEU A 28 4.13 14.50 4.30
CA LEU A 28 5.48 14.48 4.86
C LEU A 28 6.12 13.08 4.73
N HIS A 29 5.34 12.04 4.99
CA HIS A 29 5.82 10.66 4.88
C HIS A 29 6.07 10.24 3.43
N VAL A 30 5.15 10.58 2.51
CA VAL A 30 5.31 10.27 1.08
C VAL A 30 6.50 11.02 0.50
N GLU A 31 6.70 12.29 0.86
CA GLU A 31 7.90 13.03 0.48
C GLU A 31 9.17 12.36 0.99
N TYR A 32 9.21 11.98 2.27
CA TYR A 32 10.35 11.27 2.85
C TYR A 32 10.67 9.95 2.11
N VAL A 33 9.67 9.10 1.89
CA VAL A 33 9.82 7.81 1.21
C VAL A 33 10.26 8.00 -0.24
N THR A 34 9.62 8.92 -0.96
CA THR A 34 9.93 9.19 -2.38
C THR A 34 11.32 9.77 -2.55
N ASN A 35 11.75 10.70 -1.68
CA ASN A 35 13.11 11.25 -1.68
C ASN A 35 14.15 10.18 -1.36
N SER A 36 13.91 9.32 -0.36
CA SER A 36 14.82 8.21 -0.02
C SER A 36 14.99 7.25 -1.21
N ALA A 37 13.89 6.86 -1.84
CA ALA A 37 13.91 5.97 -3.01
C ALA A 37 14.54 6.63 -4.24
N ASN A 38 14.35 7.93 -4.47
CA ASN A 38 14.99 8.67 -5.56
C ASN A 38 16.50 8.77 -5.38
N ARG A 39 16.99 9.06 -4.17
CA ARG A 39 18.43 9.09 -3.88
C ARG A 39 19.07 7.74 -4.17
N LEU A 40 18.43 6.66 -3.73
CA LEU A 40 18.87 5.30 -4.01
C LEU A 40 18.86 5.01 -5.52
N LEU A 41 17.76 5.29 -6.22
CA LEU A 41 17.67 5.09 -7.67
C LEU A 41 18.73 5.90 -8.43
N GLY A 42 19.04 7.12 -7.98
CA GLY A 42 20.11 7.95 -8.53
C GLY A 42 21.49 7.32 -8.37
N ASN A 43 21.77 6.74 -7.20
CA ASN A 43 23.01 5.98 -6.96
C ASN A 43 23.09 4.76 -7.89
N LEU A 44 22.02 3.96 -7.98
CA LEU A 44 21.97 2.79 -8.88
C LEU A 44 22.18 3.19 -10.35
N LYS A 45 21.60 4.31 -10.80
CA LYS A 45 21.78 4.82 -12.15
C LYS A 45 23.23 5.16 -12.48
N ARG A 46 23.98 5.70 -11.52
CA ARG A 46 25.40 6.08 -11.70
C ARG A 46 26.31 4.85 -11.73
N ASN A 47 26.07 3.89 -10.85
CA ASN A 47 26.99 2.78 -10.63
C ASN A 47 26.64 1.51 -11.42
N LEU A 48 25.38 1.33 -11.82
CA LEU A 48 24.87 0.08 -12.41
C LEU A 48 24.20 0.30 -13.77
N SER A 49 24.62 1.33 -14.51
CA SER A 49 24.07 1.66 -15.83
C SER A 49 24.29 0.57 -16.87
N LEU A 50 25.44 -0.11 -16.83
CA LEU A 50 25.86 -1.16 -17.78
C LEU A 50 25.41 -2.57 -17.36
N THR A 51 24.79 -2.70 -16.20
CA THR A 51 24.37 -3.98 -15.64
C THR A 51 23.23 -4.62 -16.44
N PRO A 52 23.16 -5.96 -16.55
CA PRO A 52 22.07 -6.65 -17.23
C PRO A 52 20.69 -6.30 -16.66
N VAL A 53 19.67 -6.36 -17.53
CA VAL A 53 18.27 -6.05 -17.20
C VAL A 53 17.76 -6.86 -16.00
N SER A 54 18.07 -8.17 -15.97
CA SER A 54 17.66 -9.08 -14.88
C SER A 54 18.19 -8.62 -13.52
N LEU A 55 19.47 -8.24 -13.44
CA LEU A 55 20.09 -7.78 -12.21
C LEU A 55 19.57 -6.39 -11.80
N LYS A 56 19.37 -5.46 -12.74
CA LYS A 56 18.70 -4.17 -12.44
C LYS A 56 17.30 -4.38 -11.88
N LEU A 57 16.53 -5.31 -12.45
CA LEU A 57 15.18 -5.63 -11.98
C LEU A 57 15.21 -6.24 -10.57
N LEU A 58 16.13 -7.16 -10.30
CA LEU A 58 16.33 -7.74 -8.98
C LEU A 58 16.63 -6.65 -7.93
N ILE A 59 17.61 -5.79 -8.21
CA ILE A 59 18.02 -4.71 -7.32
C ILE A 59 16.89 -3.70 -7.07
N TYR A 60 16.12 -3.36 -8.11
CA TYR A 60 14.92 -2.54 -7.94
C TYR A 60 13.93 -3.19 -6.97
N LYS A 61 13.62 -4.49 -7.18
CA LYS A 61 12.64 -5.23 -6.37
C LYS A 61 13.07 -5.37 -4.91
N THR A 62 14.37 -5.49 -4.62
CA THR A 62 14.92 -5.74 -3.28
C THR A 62 15.26 -4.46 -2.51
N LEU A 63 15.67 -3.38 -3.18
CA LEU A 63 16.14 -2.16 -2.49
C LEU A 63 15.20 -0.95 -2.67
N VAL A 64 14.81 -0.65 -3.90
CA VAL A 64 14.00 0.55 -4.19
C VAL A 64 12.53 0.31 -3.83
N ARG A 65 11.98 -0.81 -4.30
CA ARG A 65 10.57 -1.15 -4.08
C ARG A 65 10.25 -1.41 -2.61
N THR A 66 11.16 -2.06 -1.88
CA THR A 66 10.99 -2.32 -0.44
C THR A 66 10.87 -1.02 0.37
N LYS A 67 11.62 0.03 0.02
CA LYS A 67 11.45 1.37 0.61
C LYS A 67 10.07 1.97 0.34
N LEU A 68 9.54 1.78 -0.87
CA LEU A 68 8.22 2.29 -1.27
C LEU A 68 7.06 1.50 -0.66
N GLU A 69 7.29 0.25 -0.26
CA GLU A 69 6.26 -0.65 0.26
C GLU A 69 6.27 -0.79 1.79
N TYR A 70 7.34 -0.35 2.46
CA TYR A 70 7.45 -0.43 3.91
C TYR A 70 6.28 0.26 4.59
N ALA A 71 5.54 -0.48 5.42
CA ALA A 71 4.33 -0.02 6.13
C ALA A 71 3.23 0.57 5.24
N ALA A 72 3.26 0.34 3.92
CA ALA A 72 2.32 0.96 2.98
C ALA A 72 0.88 0.46 3.13
N SER A 73 0.67 -0.60 3.92
CA SER A 73 -0.67 -1.00 4.36
C SER A 73 -1.34 0.02 5.27
N ILE A 74 -0.57 0.89 5.94
CA ILE A 74 -1.09 1.89 6.90
C ILE A 74 -1.19 3.26 6.23
N TRP A 75 -0.11 3.71 5.59
CA TRP A 75 -0.02 5.04 5.02
C TRP A 75 -0.48 5.12 3.56
N ASP A 76 -1.28 4.16 3.06
CA ASP A 76 -1.71 4.13 1.65
C ASP A 76 -2.30 5.48 1.26
N PRO A 77 -1.61 6.24 0.40
CA PRO A 77 -1.92 7.64 0.27
C PRO A 77 -3.03 7.82 -0.77
N GLY A 78 -3.84 8.86 -0.58
CA GLY A 78 -4.88 9.24 -1.54
C GLY A 78 -4.34 9.44 -2.97
N ILE A 79 -5.26 9.59 -3.92
CA ILE A 79 -4.98 9.57 -5.37
C ILE A 79 -3.82 10.50 -5.77
N THR A 80 -3.78 11.72 -5.22
CA THR A 80 -2.77 12.74 -5.55
C THR A 80 -1.36 12.28 -5.24
N LEU A 81 -1.12 11.81 -4.01
CA LEU A 81 0.17 11.35 -3.52
C LEU A 81 0.58 9.98 -4.08
N SER A 82 -0.39 9.13 -4.42
CA SER A 82 -0.13 7.83 -5.06
C SER A 82 0.62 7.97 -6.39
N SER A 83 0.40 9.07 -7.13
CA SER A 83 1.10 9.36 -8.39
C SER A 83 2.61 9.62 -8.19
N ALA A 84 3.00 10.28 -7.10
CA ALA A 84 4.39 10.56 -6.77
C ALA A 84 5.17 9.26 -6.52
N VAL A 85 4.55 8.31 -5.82
CA VAL A 85 5.11 6.98 -5.57
C VAL A 85 5.22 6.18 -6.88
N GLU A 86 4.17 6.18 -7.71
CA GLU A 86 4.17 5.48 -9.00
C GLU A 86 5.22 6.04 -9.98
N SER A 87 5.50 7.34 -9.92
CA SER A 87 6.53 8.00 -10.73
C SER A 87 7.93 7.38 -10.54
N ILE A 88 8.22 6.83 -9.36
CA ILE A 88 9.52 6.20 -9.06
C ILE A 88 9.60 4.84 -9.71
N GLN A 89 8.53 4.04 -9.69
CA GLN A 89 8.46 2.79 -10.44
C GLN A 89 8.59 3.05 -11.94
N ASN A 90 7.94 4.09 -12.46
CA ASN A 90 8.04 4.51 -13.86
C ASN A 90 9.49 4.88 -14.25
N ARG A 91 10.18 5.67 -13.43
CA ARG A 91 11.60 6.01 -13.63
C ARG A 91 12.52 4.80 -13.49
N SER A 92 12.16 3.85 -12.64
CA SER A 92 12.91 2.59 -12.45
C SER A 92 12.75 1.67 -13.66
N ALA A 93 11.55 1.53 -14.22
CA ALA A 93 11.32 0.73 -15.43
C ALA A 93 12.17 1.24 -16.62
N ARG A 94 12.23 2.57 -16.80
CA ARG A 94 13.10 3.20 -17.81
C ARG A 94 14.59 2.89 -17.57
N PHE A 95 15.04 2.92 -16.31
CA PHE A 95 16.41 2.58 -15.95
C PHE A 95 16.74 1.10 -16.19
N ILE A 96 15.85 0.20 -15.78
CA ILE A 96 16.01 -1.24 -15.91
C ILE A 96 16.18 -1.64 -17.38
N LEU A 97 15.36 -1.07 -18.27
CA LEU A 97 15.40 -1.34 -19.71
C LEU A 97 16.35 -0.43 -20.50
N SER A 98 16.96 0.56 -19.85
CA SER A 98 17.72 1.65 -20.50
C SER A 98 16.94 2.37 -21.62
N LYS A 99 15.60 2.47 -21.51
CA LYS A 99 14.71 3.08 -22.52
C LYS A 99 14.23 4.46 -22.08
N TYR A 100 14.80 5.51 -22.67
CA TYR A 100 14.55 6.90 -22.27
C TYR A 100 13.81 7.76 -23.31
N HIS A 101 13.51 7.23 -24.50
CA HIS A 101 12.76 7.97 -25.51
C HIS A 101 11.37 8.39 -24.99
N ARG A 102 10.93 9.59 -25.41
CA ARG A 102 9.64 10.18 -25.01
C ARG A 102 8.44 9.36 -25.49
N THR A 103 8.55 8.75 -26.67
CA THR A 103 7.49 7.92 -27.29
C THR A 103 7.38 6.53 -26.66
N SER A 104 8.35 6.11 -25.85
CA SER A 104 8.30 4.78 -25.24
C SER A 104 7.25 4.74 -24.12
N SER A 105 6.30 3.82 -24.26
CA SER A 105 5.25 3.58 -23.27
C SER A 105 5.81 2.94 -22.01
N VAL A 106 5.74 3.67 -20.88
CA VAL A 106 6.15 3.15 -19.57
C VAL A 106 5.23 2.01 -19.12
N THR A 107 3.96 2.02 -19.51
CA THR A 107 3.02 0.93 -19.23
C THR A 107 3.50 -0.38 -19.89
N SER A 108 3.91 -0.32 -21.16
CA SER A 108 4.48 -1.48 -21.86
C SER A 108 5.79 -1.94 -21.20
N MET A 109 6.65 -1.01 -20.77
CA MET A 109 7.87 -1.35 -20.02
C MET A 109 7.56 -2.12 -18.73
N LYS A 110 6.61 -1.62 -17.92
CA LYS A 110 6.20 -2.29 -16.69
C LYS A 110 5.63 -3.68 -16.95
N ALA A 111 4.81 -3.82 -17.99
CA ALA A 111 4.27 -5.12 -18.41
C ALA A 111 5.39 -6.10 -18.79
N SER A 112 6.38 -5.67 -19.58
CA SER A 112 7.53 -6.51 -19.97
C SER A 112 8.41 -6.95 -18.79
N LEU A 113 8.38 -6.21 -17.68
CA LEU A 113 9.13 -6.50 -16.46
C LEU A 113 8.29 -7.24 -15.40
N SER A 114 7.02 -7.55 -15.71
CA SER A 114 6.02 -8.07 -14.76
C SER A 114 5.96 -7.23 -13.48
N LEU A 115 5.92 -5.90 -13.64
CA LEU A 115 5.80 -4.93 -12.55
C LEU A 115 4.36 -4.40 -12.48
N PRO A 116 3.50 -4.94 -11.60
CA PRO A 116 2.18 -4.37 -11.37
C PRO A 116 2.28 -2.98 -10.75
N ASN A 117 1.22 -2.18 -10.87
CA ASN A 117 1.17 -0.84 -10.28
C ASN A 117 1.41 -0.91 -8.75
N LEU A 118 2.12 0.07 -8.19
CA LEU A 118 2.37 0.11 -6.75
C LEU A 118 1.07 0.34 -5.98
N SER A 119 0.09 1.05 -6.56
CA SER A 119 -1.25 1.20 -5.98
C SER A 119 -1.93 -0.15 -5.75
N LEU A 120 -1.86 -1.07 -6.73
CA LEU A 120 -2.41 -2.41 -6.59
C LEU A 120 -1.71 -3.18 -5.46
N ARG A 121 -0.38 -3.08 -5.39
CA ARG A 121 0.40 -3.75 -4.34
C ARG A 121 0.10 -3.21 -2.94
N ARG A 122 -0.15 -1.90 -2.81
CA ARG A 122 -0.61 -1.28 -1.54
C ARG A 122 -2.00 -1.76 -1.15
N LYS A 123 -2.94 -1.80 -2.11
CA LYS A 123 -4.28 -2.35 -1.91
C LYS A 123 -4.24 -3.80 -1.40
N ILE A 124 -3.44 -4.66 -2.03
CA ILE A 124 -3.24 -6.05 -1.58
C ILE A 124 -2.66 -6.07 -0.15
N SER A 125 -1.66 -5.24 0.14
CA SER A 125 -1.03 -5.18 1.46
C SER A 125 -2.00 -4.72 2.56
N ARG A 126 -2.88 -3.75 2.25
CA ARG A 126 -3.99 -3.31 3.11
C ARG A 126 -4.96 -4.44 3.42
N LEU A 127 -5.44 -5.14 2.38
CA LEU A 127 -6.37 -6.25 2.54
C LEU A 127 -5.74 -7.40 3.34
N CYS A 128 -4.47 -7.72 3.13
CA CYS A 128 -3.76 -8.71 3.93
C CYS A 128 -3.66 -8.30 5.41
N LEU A 129 -3.40 -7.03 5.71
CA LEU A 129 -3.39 -6.53 7.08
C LEU A 129 -4.79 -6.60 7.70
N PHE A 130 -5.81 -6.18 6.96
CA PHE A 130 -7.21 -6.22 7.38
C PHE A 130 -7.62 -7.65 7.75
N GLN A 131 -7.31 -8.63 6.89
CA GLN A 131 -7.61 -10.04 7.13
C GLN A 131 -6.92 -10.58 8.39
N LYS A 132 -5.64 -10.25 8.59
CA LYS A 132 -4.90 -10.63 9.80
C LYS A 132 -5.52 -10.04 11.06
N ILE A 133 -5.95 -8.78 11.03
CA ILE A 133 -6.64 -8.16 12.18
C ILE A 133 -7.97 -8.89 12.42
N PHE A 134 -8.74 -9.13 11.36
CA PHE A 134 -10.07 -9.72 11.43
C PHE A 134 -10.08 -11.16 11.98
N HIS A 135 -9.14 -12.00 11.56
CA HIS A 135 -9.08 -13.41 11.98
C HIS A 135 -8.19 -13.67 13.18
N SER A 136 -7.10 -12.93 13.35
CA SER A 136 -6.07 -13.24 14.37
C SER A 136 -6.14 -12.38 15.63
N ASN A 137 -6.89 -11.26 15.64
CA ASN A 137 -6.94 -10.35 16.80
C ASN A 137 -8.38 -9.94 17.16
N PRO A 138 -9.08 -10.73 18.01
CA PRO A 138 -10.47 -10.45 18.39
C PRO A 138 -10.69 -9.06 18.99
N THR A 139 -9.78 -8.61 19.86
CA THR A 139 -9.85 -7.29 20.51
C THR A 139 -9.77 -6.16 19.48
N LEU A 140 -8.84 -6.25 18.53
CA LEU A 140 -8.71 -5.23 17.47
C LEU A 140 -9.87 -5.31 16.49
N ARG A 141 -10.37 -6.51 16.17
CA ARG A 141 -11.54 -6.70 15.33
C ARG A 141 -12.76 -5.98 15.91
N GLN A 142 -13.06 -6.21 17.19
CA GLN A 142 -14.22 -5.61 17.86
C GLN A 142 -14.11 -4.09 18.04
N THR A 143 -12.88 -3.57 18.19
CA THR A 143 -12.66 -2.13 18.40
C THR A 143 -12.56 -1.33 17.10
N LEU A 144 -12.01 -1.91 16.03
CA LEU A 144 -11.74 -1.21 14.78
C LEU A 144 -12.84 -1.39 13.73
N PHE A 145 -13.54 -2.52 13.72
CA PHE A 145 -14.52 -2.83 12.69
C PHE A 145 -15.94 -2.65 13.21
N LEU A 146 -16.76 -1.99 12.40
CA LEU A 146 -18.17 -1.79 12.69
C LEU A 146 -18.97 -3.01 12.25
N GLU A 147 -20.05 -3.30 12.97
CA GLU A 147 -21.03 -4.28 12.52
C GLU A 147 -21.80 -3.71 11.31
N PRO A 148 -22.07 -4.54 10.27
CA PRO A 148 -22.87 -4.11 9.14
C PRO A 148 -24.33 -3.93 9.56
N SER A 149 -24.95 -2.81 9.18
CA SER A 149 -26.38 -2.58 9.41
C SER A 149 -27.29 -3.52 8.60
N TYR A 150 -26.80 -4.01 7.46
CA TYR A 150 -27.52 -4.93 6.59
C TYR A 150 -26.55 -5.81 5.76
N ILE A 151 -26.91 -7.09 5.61
CA ILE A 151 -26.20 -8.07 4.77
C ILE A 151 -27.21 -8.68 3.79
N SER A 152 -26.99 -8.49 2.49
CA SER A 152 -27.75 -9.18 1.44
C SER A 152 -27.15 -10.56 1.19
N LEU A 153 -27.93 -11.62 1.38
CA LEU A 153 -27.50 -13.00 1.09
C LEU A 153 -27.20 -13.25 -0.39
N ARG A 154 -27.72 -12.41 -1.30
CA ARG A 154 -27.51 -12.56 -2.75
C ARG A 154 -26.21 -11.91 -3.23
N THR A 155 -25.75 -10.85 -2.57
CA THR A 155 -24.68 -9.99 -3.09
C THR A 155 -23.53 -9.80 -2.11
N ASN A 156 -23.67 -10.21 -0.85
CA ASN A 156 -22.65 -10.02 0.18
C ASN A 156 -22.23 -11.36 0.78
N HIS A 157 -20.97 -11.43 1.18
CA HIS A 157 -20.46 -12.55 1.96
C HIS A 157 -20.81 -12.39 3.45
N HIS A 158 -20.79 -13.51 4.19
CA HIS A 158 -21.15 -13.55 5.61
C HIS A 158 -20.20 -12.75 6.52
N LEU A 159 -18.94 -12.57 6.13
CA LEU A 159 -17.94 -11.78 6.87
C LEU A 159 -17.93 -10.27 6.53
N LYS A 160 -19.05 -9.73 6.03
CA LYS A 160 -19.16 -8.31 5.68
C LYS A 160 -18.95 -7.46 6.93
N VAL A 161 -18.28 -6.32 6.77
CA VAL A 161 -18.10 -5.32 7.84
C VAL A 161 -18.87 -4.04 7.53
N GLY A 162 -19.22 -3.28 8.55
CA GLY A 162 -19.73 -1.92 8.43
C GLY A 162 -18.67 -0.98 7.86
N VAL A 163 -19.12 -0.01 7.05
CA VAL A 163 -18.26 1.07 6.54
C VAL A 163 -18.53 2.32 7.37
N PRO A 164 -17.52 2.89 8.06
CA PRO A 164 -17.71 4.10 8.85
C PRO A 164 -18.10 5.29 7.97
N GLN A 165 -18.97 6.15 8.50
CA GLN A 165 -19.30 7.42 7.85
C GLN A 165 -18.08 8.34 7.85
N CYS A 166 -17.80 8.97 6.72
CA CYS A 166 -16.63 9.79 6.52
C CYS A 166 -17.04 11.22 6.16
N ASN A 167 -16.68 12.19 7.01
CA ASN A 167 -16.96 13.60 6.77
C ASN A 167 -15.83 14.32 6.02
N THR A 168 -14.67 13.68 5.87
CA THR A 168 -13.50 14.24 5.18
C THR A 168 -12.95 13.24 4.17
N SER A 169 -12.38 13.76 3.08
CA SER A 169 -11.68 12.95 2.07
C SER A 169 -10.48 12.22 2.66
N SER A 170 -9.76 12.86 3.61
CA SER A 170 -8.62 12.26 4.31
C SER A 170 -9.01 11.01 5.09
N PHE A 171 -10.11 11.07 5.87
CA PHE A 171 -10.57 9.88 6.60
C PHE A 171 -11.13 8.84 5.63
N ASN A 172 -11.91 9.24 4.63
CA ASN A 172 -12.45 8.31 3.62
C ASN A 172 -11.34 7.51 2.92
N ALA A 173 -10.23 8.15 2.58
CA ALA A 173 -9.07 7.52 1.95
C ALA A 173 -8.17 6.75 2.93
N SER A 174 -8.44 6.80 4.24
CA SER A 174 -7.64 6.13 5.26
C SER A 174 -7.84 4.61 5.27
N PHE A 175 -7.07 3.92 6.12
CA PHE A 175 -7.07 2.46 6.21
C PHE A 175 -8.47 1.87 6.41
N LEU A 176 -9.24 2.32 7.42
CA LEU A 176 -10.48 1.65 7.80
C LEU A 176 -11.57 1.78 6.72
N PRO A 177 -11.99 2.98 6.28
CA PRO A 177 -13.17 3.08 5.43
C PRO A 177 -12.91 2.47 4.05
N GLN A 178 -11.78 2.81 3.44
CA GLN A 178 -11.43 2.30 2.13
C GLN A 178 -11.20 0.78 2.15
N THR A 179 -10.53 0.23 3.17
CA THR A 179 -10.27 -1.23 3.20
C THR A 179 -11.54 -2.01 3.52
N SER A 180 -12.46 -1.48 4.34
CA SER A 180 -13.78 -2.08 4.56
C SER A 180 -14.58 -2.18 3.25
N ILE A 181 -14.54 -1.15 2.40
CA ILE A 181 -15.18 -1.19 1.08
C ILE A 181 -14.54 -2.26 0.19
N ASP A 182 -13.21 -2.30 0.13
CA ASP A 182 -12.49 -3.29 -0.67
C ASP A 182 -12.71 -4.73 -0.16
N TRP A 183 -12.74 -4.93 1.16
CA TRP A 183 -13.02 -6.21 1.81
C TRP A 183 -14.40 -6.72 1.47
N ASN A 184 -15.43 -5.87 1.59
CA ASN A 184 -16.81 -6.21 1.29
C ASN A 184 -17.07 -6.59 -0.17
N ARG A 185 -16.14 -6.25 -1.08
CA ARG A 185 -16.19 -6.61 -2.51
C ARG A 185 -15.49 -7.94 -2.81
N LEU A 186 -14.78 -8.53 -1.84
CA LEU A 186 -14.09 -9.81 -2.06
C LEU A 186 -15.09 -10.98 -2.06
N PRO A 187 -14.86 -12.01 -2.89
CA PRO A 187 -15.64 -13.24 -2.85
C PRO A 187 -15.54 -13.98 -1.50
N ALA A 188 -16.65 -14.59 -1.06
CA ALA A 188 -16.73 -15.35 0.19
C ALA A 188 -15.61 -16.40 0.39
N PRO A 189 -15.16 -17.15 -0.65
CA PRO A 189 -14.06 -18.11 -0.48
C PRO A 189 -12.74 -17.45 -0.08
N ILE A 190 -12.46 -16.22 -0.53
CA ILE A 190 -11.20 -15.51 -0.25
C ILE A 190 -11.18 -15.00 1.19
N VAL A 191 -12.27 -14.35 1.62
CA VAL A 191 -12.38 -13.79 2.98
C VAL A 191 -12.48 -14.86 4.06
N SER A 192 -12.95 -16.07 3.73
CA SER A 192 -13.08 -17.18 4.68
C SER A 192 -11.74 -17.88 4.98
N ILE A 193 -10.67 -17.60 4.23
CA ILE A 193 -9.35 -18.17 4.49
C ILE A 193 -8.80 -17.56 5.80
N THR A 194 -8.39 -18.39 6.75
CA THR A 194 -7.83 -17.94 8.03
C THR A 194 -6.31 -17.86 8.02
N ASP A 195 -5.63 -18.73 7.24
CA ASP A 195 -4.19 -18.68 7.06
C ASP A 195 -3.78 -17.41 6.29
N ALA A 196 -2.85 -16.64 6.86
CA ALA A 196 -2.36 -15.40 6.30
C ALA A 196 -1.60 -15.57 4.97
N THR A 197 -0.93 -16.70 4.77
CA THR A 197 -0.14 -17.00 3.57
C THR A 197 -1.07 -17.35 2.41
N ASP A 198 -2.01 -18.26 2.64
CA ASP A 198 -2.98 -18.68 1.62
C ASP A 198 -3.92 -17.54 1.24
N SER A 199 -4.35 -16.76 2.24
CA SER A 199 -5.08 -15.52 2.04
C SER A 199 -4.36 -14.58 1.07
N LYS A 200 -3.09 -14.30 1.33
CA LYS A 200 -2.30 -13.39 0.50
C LYS A 200 -2.18 -13.89 -0.93
N ILE A 201 -2.01 -15.20 -1.12
CA ILE A 201 -1.96 -15.83 -2.44
C ILE A 201 -3.32 -15.67 -3.14
N ALA A 202 -4.42 -15.97 -2.46
CA ALA A 202 -5.77 -15.86 -3.01
C ALA A 202 -6.13 -14.41 -3.40
N ILE A 203 -5.85 -13.44 -2.53
CA ILE A 203 -6.05 -12.00 -2.80
C ILE A 203 -5.21 -11.57 -4.01
N THR A 204 -3.94 -11.97 -4.07
CA THR A 204 -3.05 -11.58 -5.18
C THR A 204 -3.58 -12.13 -6.50
N LYS A 205 -3.95 -13.43 -6.54
CA LYS A 205 -4.52 -14.06 -7.74
C LYS A 205 -5.82 -13.41 -8.19
N PHE A 206 -6.70 -13.01 -7.26
CA PHE A 206 -7.95 -12.34 -7.59
C PHE A 206 -7.75 -11.04 -8.36
N PHE A 207 -6.71 -10.27 -8.01
CA PHE A 207 -6.40 -9.01 -8.67
C PHE A 207 -5.50 -9.14 -9.90
N ASP A 208 -4.81 -10.26 -10.09
CA ASP A 208 -4.03 -10.51 -11.31
C ASP A 208 -4.91 -10.98 -12.50
N VAL A 209 -6.13 -11.47 -12.23
CA VAL A 209 -7.07 -11.99 -13.24
C VAL A 209 -8.05 -10.91 -13.76
N GLN A 210 -8.11 -9.74 -13.11
CA GLN A 210 -8.97 -8.60 -13.47
C GLN A 210 -8.22 -7.55 -14.29
#